data_AF-A0A4U7D1Y4-F1
#
_entry.id   AF-A0A4U7D1Y4-F1
#
_cell.length_a   1.000
_cell.length_b   1.000
_cell.length_c   1.000
_cell.angle_alpha   90.00
_cell.angle_beta   90.00
_cell.angle_gamma   90.00
#
_symmetry.space_group_name_H-M   'P 1'
#
loop_
_entity.id
_entity.type
_entity.pdbx_description
1 polymer ?
#
loop_
_entity_poly.entity_id
_entity_poly.type
_entity_poly.pdbx_seq_one_letter_code
_entity_poly.pdbx_strand_id
1 'polypeptide(L)'
;MTDNWMPAEQEKQLRTRVAHDRERLHFQFRWDQPDPGGWIHDMLVYHEGEWQQFADPSPWVNDNDEHTGFYEDRLSFFLDDGSVRGFEEFAGWLTAHEGMRSLPSAASVADVESHSHYGDRLGKSDIRKFLPQACAGEWWEGDWREVRSPGELRAMKARGEFLDLPMWRAHRSDPVGYGTDAHVLDYRHADDGRRTYTSQEWTSDGGPELMFDPDVVDGGALDYHAISAGEFPAQGSGTYALTPDVTVSFDPSVAEWEGAMIPRRPVREPAGSAADWTASGTWTGDEWVVTMSRPLVTDDPSDTTQLSPGETYLWAPAIHHGAGKRWHWAGYTHRLGLGVTPERTADLPPPLVAHEVESAATAADVDWARLPVHTTPLIFPGIESWTDLVNGQHATAIRNLETTMWKLHGRADE
;
A
#
# COMPACT_ATOMS: atom_id res chain seq x y z
N MET A 1 -5.18 -18.12 16.19
CA MET A 1 -6.36 -17.46 16.76
C MET A 1 -6.05 -15.97 16.68
N THR A 2 -6.52 -15.25 15.66
CA THR A 2 -7.87 -14.65 15.51
C THR A 2 -8.23 -13.65 16.60
N ASP A 3 -7.34 -12.71 16.85
CA ASP A 3 -7.83 -11.38 17.16
C ASP A 3 -8.30 -10.77 15.84
N ASN A 4 -9.60 -10.57 15.70
CA ASN A 4 -10.20 -9.92 14.55
C ASN A 4 -9.83 -8.44 14.61
N TRP A 5 -8.68 -8.08 14.05
CA TRP A 5 -8.24 -6.70 13.81
C TRP A 5 -9.10 -6.05 12.72
N MET A 6 -10.42 -6.09 12.87
CA MET A 6 -11.36 -5.46 11.95
C MET A 6 -11.50 -4.00 12.31
N PRO A 7 -11.38 -3.08 11.33
CA PRO A 7 -11.70 -1.70 11.61
C PRO A 7 -13.13 -1.54 12.14
N ALA A 8 -13.31 -0.65 13.11
CA ALA A 8 -14.62 -0.33 13.66
C ALA A 8 -15.55 0.27 12.59
N GLU A 9 -15.01 1.14 11.74
CA GLU A 9 -15.71 1.72 10.60
C GLU A 9 -15.71 0.76 9.40
N GLN A 10 -16.88 0.43 8.87
CA GLN A 10 -16.98 -0.41 7.66
C GLN A 10 -16.77 0.37 6.37
N GLU A 11 -16.92 1.69 6.41
CA GLU A 11 -16.77 2.59 5.26
C GLU A 11 -15.93 3.81 5.65
N LYS A 12 -15.10 4.28 4.72
CA LYS A 12 -14.37 5.54 4.82
C LYS A 12 -14.53 6.36 3.55
N GLN A 13 -14.44 7.69 3.69
CA GLN A 13 -14.48 8.59 2.54
C GLN A 13 -13.06 9.02 2.17
N LEU A 14 -12.69 8.82 0.91
CA LEU A 14 -11.45 9.33 0.34
C LEU A 14 -11.75 10.53 -0.56
N ARG A 15 -11.23 11.70 -0.20
CA ARG A 15 -11.31 12.91 -1.00
C ARG A 15 -10.08 12.97 -1.90
N THR A 16 -10.30 12.96 -3.20
CA THR A 16 -9.26 12.91 -4.23
C THR A 16 -9.34 14.13 -5.14
N ARG A 17 -8.18 14.70 -5.47
CA ARG A 17 -8.00 15.64 -6.57
C ARG A 17 -6.88 15.12 -7.47
N VAL A 18 -7.03 15.32 -8.78
CA VAL A 18 -6.04 14.83 -9.75
C VAL A 18 -5.70 15.94 -10.73
N ALA A 19 -4.42 16.08 -11.04
CA ALA A 19 -3.90 17.05 -11.98
C ALA A 19 -2.84 16.43 -12.90
N HIS A 20 -2.63 17.01 -14.07
CA HIS A 20 -1.45 16.73 -14.88
C HIS A 20 -0.94 18.02 -15.53
N ASP A 21 0.35 18.08 -15.82
CA ASP A 21 0.96 19.22 -16.51
C ASP A 21 1.47 18.86 -17.93
N ARG A 22 1.05 17.68 -18.42
CA ARG A 22 1.46 17.00 -19.67
C ARG A 22 2.79 16.25 -19.57
N GLU A 23 3.57 16.44 -18.53
CA GLU A 23 4.80 15.69 -18.28
C GLU A 23 4.67 14.78 -17.06
N ARG A 24 3.85 15.17 -16.09
CA ARG A 24 3.63 14.49 -14.82
C ARG A 24 2.15 14.34 -14.49
N LEU A 25 1.85 13.30 -13.71
CA LEU A 25 0.58 13.09 -13.02
C LEU A 25 0.77 13.49 -11.55
N HIS A 26 -0.26 14.10 -10.98
CA HIS A 26 -0.29 14.51 -9.57
C HIS A 26 -1.62 14.12 -8.94
N PHE A 27 -1.55 13.64 -7.70
CA PHE A 27 -2.71 13.41 -6.85
C PHE A 27 -2.59 14.18 -5.54
N GLN A 28 -3.74 14.60 -5.02
CA GLN A 28 -3.94 14.88 -3.61
C GLN A 28 -5.05 13.97 -3.08
N PHE A 29 -4.80 13.41 -1.90
CA PHE A 29 -5.69 12.54 -1.17
C PHE A 29 -5.91 13.09 0.23
N ARG A 30 -7.15 13.01 0.72
CA ARG A 30 -7.49 13.35 2.10
C ARG A 30 -8.49 12.37 2.67
N TRP A 31 -8.25 11.91 3.89
CA TRP A 31 -9.18 11.05 4.62
C TRP A 31 -9.04 11.29 6.12
N ASP A 32 -10.15 11.09 6.82
CA ASP A 32 -10.24 11.34 8.25
C ASP A 32 -9.50 10.24 9.01
N GLN A 33 -8.56 10.65 9.86
CA GLN A 33 -7.74 9.83 10.72
C GLN A 33 -7.48 10.65 12.01
N PRO A 34 -8.31 10.47 13.05
CA PRO A 34 -8.23 11.27 14.26
C PRO A 34 -7.18 10.78 15.28
N ASP A 35 -6.64 9.58 15.09
CA ASP A 35 -5.74 8.95 16.07
C ASP A 35 -4.26 9.28 15.78
N PRO A 36 -3.56 10.05 16.62
CA PRO A 36 -2.16 10.38 16.39
C PRO A 36 -1.27 9.13 16.38
N GLY A 37 -0.12 9.21 15.69
CA GLY A 37 0.88 8.13 15.66
C GLY A 37 0.77 7.19 14.47
N GLY A 38 -0.08 7.50 13.48
CA GLY A 38 -0.17 6.75 12.21
C GLY A 38 1.12 6.73 11.38
N TRP A 39 2.16 7.46 11.80
CA TRP A 39 3.51 7.43 11.22
C TRP A 39 4.52 6.56 12.00
N ILE A 40 4.09 5.85 13.05
CA ILE A 40 4.89 4.83 13.74
C ILE A 40 4.59 3.47 13.11
N HIS A 41 5.59 2.58 13.08
CA HIS A 41 5.46 1.25 12.47
C HIS A 41 5.99 0.15 13.41
N ASP A 42 6.56 -0.93 12.86
CA ASP A 42 7.15 -2.00 13.65
C ASP A 42 8.49 -1.56 14.24
N MET A 43 8.62 -1.71 15.55
CA MET A 43 9.71 -1.16 16.34
C MET A 43 10.42 -2.29 17.07
N LEU A 44 11.70 -2.08 17.35
CA LEU A 44 12.49 -2.89 18.24
C LEU A 44 12.48 -2.20 19.60
N VAL A 45 12.01 -2.90 20.63
CA VAL A 45 11.87 -2.37 21.99
C VAL A 45 12.70 -3.21 22.94
N TYR A 46 13.54 -2.56 23.74
CA TYR A 46 14.25 -3.24 24.83
C TYR A 46 13.29 -3.41 26.00
N HIS A 47 12.87 -4.65 26.23
CA HIS A 47 11.84 -5.00 27.19
C HIS A 47 12.22 -6.26 27.97
N GLU A 48 12.11 -6.21 29.29
CA GLU A 48 12.47 -7.30 30.21
C GLU A 48 13.91 -7.80 30.04
N GLY A 49 14.82 -6.90 29.65
CA GLY A 49 16.24 -7.20 29.48
C GLY A 49 16.64 -7.75 28.11
N GLU A 50 15.75 -7.77 27.12
CA GLU A 50 16.07 -8.19 25.75
C GLU A 50 15.38 -7.32 24.68
N TRP A 51 15.98 -7.29 23.48
CA TRP A 51 15.40 -6.62 22.32
C TRP A 51 14.31 -7.46 21.66
N GLN A 52 13.09 -6.95 21.64
CA GLN A 52 11.91 -7.61 21.09
C GLN A 52 11.29 -6.80 19.96
N GLN A 53 10.59 -7.46 19.03
CA GLN A 53 9.82 -6.77 18.00
C GLN A 53 8.39 -6.50 18.50
N PHE A 54 8.01 -5.22 18.56
CA PHE A 54 6.62 -4.80 18.78
C PHE A 54 6.02 -4.38 17.45
N ALA A 55 4.97 -5.08 17.01
CA ALA A 55 4.42 -4.98 15.67
C ALA A 55 2.91 -5.26 15.58
N ASP A 56 2.21 -5.20 16.72
CA ASP A 56 0.75 -5.26 16.71
C ASP A 56 0.15 -4.08 15.94
N PRO A 57 -1.08 -4.22 15.42
CA PRO A 57 -1.82 -3.08 14.94
C PRO A 57 -1.91 -1.98 16.02
N SER A 58 -1.97 -0.75 15.56
CA SER A 58 -2.03 0.43 16.41
C SER A 58 -3.24 0.38 17.36
N PRO A 59 -3.16 1.07 18.52
CA PRO A 59 -4.13 0.94 19.61
C PRO A 59 -5.60 1.20 19.18
N TRP A 60 -5.82 2.07 18.20
CA TRP A 60 -7.15 2.42 17.69
C TRP A 60 -7.77 1.37 16.75
N VAL A 61 -7.04 0.32 16.39
CA VAL A 61 -7.55 -0.75 15.50
C VAL A 61 -8.35 -1.79 16.28
N ASN A 62 -7.96 -2.10 17.51
CA ASN A 62 -8.63 -3.08 18.36
C ASN A 62 -8.48 -2.69 19.83
N ASP A 63 -9.58 -2.82 20.57
CA ASP A 63 -9.70 -2.47 21.98
C ASP A 63 -9.13 -3.61 22.86
N ASN A 64 -7.81 -3.80 22.79
CA ASN A 64 -7.08 -4.72 23.64
C ASN A 64 -6.06 -3.96 24.50
N ASP A 65 -6.24 -4.01 25.81
CA ASP A 65 -5.37 -3.38 26.81
C ASP A 65 -3.94 -3.98 26.81
N GLU A 66 -3.74 -5.16 26.21
CA GLU A 66 -2.44 -5.85 26.11
C GLU A 66 -1.71 -5.64 24.76
N HIS A 67 -2.14 -4.68 23.93
CA HIS A 67 -1.51 -4.45 22.61
C HIS A 67 -0.04 -3.99 22.73
N THR A 68 0.83 -4.53 21.87
CA THR A 68 2.26 -4.19 21.83
C THR A 68 2.68 -3.77 20.41
N GLY A 69 2.65 -2.46 20.17
CA GLY A 69 3.23 -1.88 18.97
C GLY A 69 2.29 -1.00 18.16
N PHE A 70 2.75 -0.71 16.95
CA PHE A 70 2.15 0.24 16.04
C PHE A 70 2.28 -0.27 14.61
N TYR A 71 1.41 0.24 13.75
CA TYR A 71 1.54 0.04 12.33
C TYR A 71 1.26 1.33 11.58
N GLU A 72 2.01 1.57 10.52
CA GLU A 72 1.87 2.80 9.75
C GLU A 72 0.54 2.85 8.96
N ASP A 73 0.03 4.06 8.83
CA ASP A 73 -1.00 4.45 7.88
C ASP A 73 -0.43 4.45 6.47
N ARG A 74 -1.27 4.05 5.53
CA ARG A 74 -0.86 3.84 4.14
C ARG A 74 -1.98 4.18 3.19
N LEU A 75 -1.61 4.77 2.08
CA LEU A 75 -2.48 4.95 0.92
C LEU A 75 -1.84 4.19 -0.25
N SER A 76 -2.64 3.41 -0.95
CA SER A 76 -2.23 2.80 -2.22
C SER A 76 -3.34 2.92 -3.23
N PHE A 77 -3.01 2.74 -4.50
CA PHE A 77 -4.01 2.56 -5.53
C PHE A 77 -3.47 1.64 -6.60
N PHE A 78 -4.37 0.96 -7.29
CA PHE A 78 -4.05 0.32 -8.55
C PHE A 78 -4.22 1.31 -9.70
N LEU A 79 -3.37 1.17 -10.72
CA LEU A 79 -3.47 1.87 -11.99
C LEU A 79 -3.30 0.85 -13.13
N ASP A 80 -4.14 0.98 -14.16
CA ASP A 80 -4.17 0.09 -15.32
C ASP A 80 -4.61 0.86 -16.57
N ASP A 81 -4.15 0.43 -17.74
CA ASP A 81 -4.52 1.00 -19.04
C ASP A 81 -5.71 0.30 -19.71
N GLY A 82 -6.39 -0.59 -18.97
CA GLY A 82 -7.50 -1.41 -19.45
C GLY A 82 -7.05 -2.76 -20.01
N SER A 83 -5.75 -3.09 -19.92
CA SER A 83 -5.22 -4.39 -20.38
C SER A 83 -5.58 -5.54 -19.43
N VAL A 84 -5.79 -5.26 -18.13
CA VAL A 84 -6.18 -6.28 -17.16
C VAL A 84 -7.69 -6.51 -17.19
N ARG A 85 -8.10 -7.55 -17.92
CA ARG A 85 -9.50 -8.00 -17.97
C ARG A 85 -10.09 -8.21 -16.57
N GLY A 86 -11.26 -7.62 -16.32
CA GLY A 86 -11.98 -7.73 -15.05
C GLY A 86 -11.61 -6.67 -14.01
N PHE A 87 -10.54 -5.87 -14.25
CA PHE A 87 -10.14 -4.86 -13.29
C PHE A 87 -11.12 -3.68 -13.23
N GLU A 88 -11.74 -3.29 -14.35
CA GLU A 88 -12.79 -2.27 -14.37
C GLU A 88 -13.97 -2.67 -13.47
N GLU A 89 -14.36 -3.93 -13.50
CA GLU A 89 -15.53 -4.43 -12.80
C GLU A 89 -15.26 -4.77 -11.34
N PHE A 90 -14.07 -5.31 -11.04
CA PHE A 90 -13.77 -5.95 -9.75
C PHE A 90 -12.58 -5.38 -8.99
N ALA A 91 -11.93 -4.32 -9.50
CA ALA A 91 -10.91 -3.56 -8.79
C ALA A 91 -9.88 -4.46 -8.06
N GLY A 92 -9.57 -4.13 -6.80
CA GLY A 92 -8.64 -4.90 -5.98
C GLY A 92 -9.12 -6.28 -5.54
N TRP A 93 -10.43 -6.59 -5.61
CA TRP A 93 -10.98 -7.91 -5.24
C TRP A 93 -10.46 -9.00 -6.17
N LEU A 94 -10.26 -8.67 -7.46
CA LEU A 94 -9.66 -9.55 -8.47
C LEU A 94 -8.32 -10.15 -8.03
N THR A 95 -7.61 -9.50 -7.10
CA THR A 95 -6.25 -9.88 -6.70
C THR A 95 -6.15 -10.71 -5.41
N ALA A 96 -7.29 -11.03 -4.78
CA ALA A 96 -7.34 -11.63 -3.44
C ALA A 96 -7.79 -13.09 -3.50
N HIS A 97 -6.90 -14.06 -3.61
CA HIS A 97 -7.26 -15.47 -3.82
C HIS A 97 -7.11 -16.35 -2.58
N GLU A 98 -7.74 -17.53 -2.60
CA GLU A 98 -7.42 -18.63 -1.70
C GLU A 98 -5.91 -18.92 -1.65
N GLY A 99 -5.39 -19.39 -0.52
CA GLY A 99 -3.94 -19.59 -0.31
C GLY A 99 -3.19 -18.35 0.13
N MET A 100 -3.74 -17.14 -0.06
CA MET A 100 -3.06 -15.91 0.34
C MET A 100 -2.84 -15.80 1.86
N ARG A 101 -1.69 -15.26 2.24
CA ARG A 101 -1.37 -14.99 3.65
C ARG A 101 -2.46 -14.17 4.31
N SER A 102 -2.66 -14.38 5.61
CA SER A 102 -3.66 -13.69 6.44
C SER A 102 -5.12 -14.03 6.08
N LEU A 103 -5.38 -14.95 5.15
CA LEU A 103 -6.68 -15.64 5.04
C LEU A 103 -6.72 -16.86 5.98
N PRO A 104 -7.91 -17.32 6.39
CA PRO A 104 -8.07 -18.64 7.00
C PRO A 104 -7.53 -19.78 6.11
N SER A 105 -7.62 -19.60 4.79
CA SER A 105 -7.12 -20.51 3.77
C SER A 105 -5.65 -20.30 3.39
N ALA A 106 -4.85 -19.61 4.20
CA ALA A 106 -3.45 -19.33 3.87
C ALA A 106 -2.67 -20.63 3.62
N ALA A 107 -1.92 -20.67 2.53
CA ALA A 107 -1.03 -21.79 2.22
C ALA A 107 0.05 -21.91 3.30
N SER A 108 0.48 -23.14 3.58
CA SER A 108 1.57 -23.36 4.53
C SER A 108 2.90 -22.91 3.94
N VAL A 109 3.84 -22.49 4.80
CA VAL A 109 5.20 -22.12 4.38
C VAL A 109 5.84 -23.24 3.57
N ALA A 110 5.72 -24.49 4.04
CA ALA A 110 6.27 -25.66 3.38
C ALA A 110 5.70 -25.88 1.97
N ASP A 111 4.39 -25.68 1.78
CA ASP A 111 3.77 -25.80 0.46
C ASP A 111 4.32 -24.76 -0.51
N VAL A 112 4.43 -23.50 -0.07
CA VAL A 112 4.93 -22.40 -0.92
C VAL A 112 6.42 -22.57 -1.25
N GLU A 113 7.25 -22.92 -0.25
CA GLU A 113 8.68 -23.15 -0.45
C GLU A 113 8.97 -24.35 -1.36
N SER A 114 8.09 -25.37 -1.37
CA SER A 114 8.20 -26.52 -2.27
C SER A 114 7.73 -26.24 -3.70
N HIS A 115 7.07 -25.11 -3.95
CA HIS A 115 6.51 -24.78 -5.25
C HIS A 115 7.59 -24.20 -6.17
N SER A 116 7.72 -24.73 -7.38
CA SER A 116 8.79 -24.35 -8.33
C SER A 116 8.79 -22.86 -8.71
N HIS A 117 7.61 -22.26 -8.88
CA HIS A 117 7.51 -20.83 -9.16
C HIS A 117 7.78 -19.95 -7.92
N TYR A 118 7.05 -20.14 -6.82
CA TYR A 118 7.16 -19.28 -5.65
C TYR A 118 8.39 -19.57 -4.78
N GLY A 119 8.64 -20.83 -4.44
CA GLY A 119 9.79 -21.25 -3.62
C GLY A 119 11.10 -21.14 -4.38
N ASP A 120 11.29 -21.94 -5.43
CA ASP A 120 12.59 -22.04 -6.12
C ASP A 120 12.96 -20.75 -6.88
N ARG A 121 11.99 -20.17 -7.61
CA ARG A 121 12.26 -19.03 -8.50
C ARG A 121 12.12 -17.69 -7.82
N LEU A 122 11.07 -17.46 -7.03
CA LEU A 122 10.81 -16.16 -6.39
C LEU A 122 11.35 -16.07 -4.96
N GLY A 123 11.79 -17.19 -4.36
CA GLY A 123 12.28 -17.26 -2.99
C GLY A 123 11.24 -16.82 -1.98
N LYS A 124 9.97 -17.20 -2.17
CA LYS A 124 8.86 -16.84 -1.30
C LYS A 124 8.45 -17.99 -0.40
N SER A 125 7.93 -17.62 0.77
CA SER A 125 7.34 -18.49 1.78
C SER A 125 5.86 -18.18 2.04
N ASP A 126 5.29 -17.24 1.28
CA ASP A 126 3.89 -16.84 1.37
C ASP A 126 3.29 -16.56 -0.02
N ILE A 127 1.96 -16.65 -0.13
CA ILE A 127 1.21 -16.18 -1.29
C ILE A 127 0.66 -14.78 -0.99
N ARG A 128 0.80 -13.87 -1.97
CA ARG A 128 0.30 -12.49 -1.93
C ARG A 128 -0.63 -12.25 -3.11
N LYS A 129 -0.96 -10.98 -3.38
CA LYS A 129 -1.80 -10.59 -4.51
C LYS A 129 -1.22 -11.12 -5.82
N PHE A 130 -2.07 -11.64 -6.69
CA PHE A 130 -1.76 -12.03 -8.07
C PHE A 130 -3.01 -11.85 -8.92
N LEU A 131 -2.88 -11.87 -10.24
CA LEU A 131 -3.98 -11.82 -11.20
C LEU A 131 -4.41 -13.25 -11.56
N PRO A 132 -5.71 -13.55 -11.67
CA PRO A 132 -6.16 -14.88 -12.08
C PRO A 132 -5.60 -15.25 -13.46
N GLN A 133 -5.48 -14.29 -14.37
CA GLN A 133 -4.87 -14.50 -15.70
C GLN A 133 -3.41 -14.96 -15.66
N ALA A 134 -2.69 -14.77 -14.55
CA ALA A 134 -1.34 -15.30 -14.36
C ALA A 134 -1.32 -16.82 -14.10
N CYS A 135 -2.48 -17.44 -13.90
CA CYS A 135 -2.68 -18.87 -13.73
C CYS A 135 -3.26 -19.52 -15.00
N ALA A 136 -3.17 -20.84 -15.08
CA ALA A 136 -3.85 -21.63 -16.09
C ALA A 136 -5.38 -21.54 -15.94
N GLY A 137 -6.09 -21.84 -17.02
CA GLY A 137 -7.55 -21.80 -17.06
C GLY A 137 -8.12 -20.53 -17.72
N GLU A 138 -9.39 -20.29 -17.42
CA GLU A 138 -10.14 -19.11 -17.85
C GLU A 138 -9.66 -17.83 -17.15
N TRP A 139 -10.04 -16.66 -17.68
CA TRP A 139 -9.55 -15.36 -17.17
C TRP A 139 -9.88 -15.08 -15.70
N TRP A 140 -10.89 -15.77 -15.15
CA TRP A 140 -11.36 -15.64 -13.77
C TRP A 140 -10.88 -16.79 -12.87
N GLU A 141 -10.27 -17.83 -13.42
CA GLU A 141 -9.69 -18.93 -12.64
C GLU A 141 -8.31 -18.50 -12.11
N GLY A 142 -8.01 -18.78 -10.85
CA GLY A 142 -6.80 -18.27 -10.18
C GLY A 142 -6.30 -19.20 -9.08
N ASP A 143 -5.83 -20.39 -9.46
CA ASP A 143 -5.11 -21.27 -8.54
C ASP A 143 -3.61 -20.97 -8.60
N TRP A 144 -3.05 -20.50 -7.48
CA TRP A 144 -1.62 -20.22 -7.36
C TRP A 144 -0.74 -21.46 -7.60
N ARG A 145 -1.29 -22.68 -7.59
CA ARG A 145 -0.55 -23.91 -7.89
C ARG A 145 -0.34 -24.13 -9.39
N GLU A 146 -1.10 -23.41 -10.22
CA GLU A 146 -1.10 -23.55 -11.68
C GLU A 146 -0.62 -22.28 -12.38
N VAL A 147 0.41 -21.62 -11.85
CA VAL A 147 0.98 -20.41 -12.46
C VAL A 147 1.47 -20.70 -13.88
N ARG A 148 1.19 -19.77 -14.80
CA ARG A 148 1.67 -19.82 -16.17
C ARG A 148 3.19 -19.87 -16.25
N SER A 149 3.69 -20.33 -17.40
CA SER A 149 5.12 -20.47 -17.58
C SER A 149 5.84 -19.12 -17.52
N PRO A 150 7.14 -19.10 -17.16
CA PRO A 150 7.97 -17.91 -17.21
C PRO A 150 7.91 -17.10 -18.51
N GLY A 151 7.77 -17.79 -19.64
CA GLY A 151 7.71 -17.16 -20.96
C GLY A 151 6.39 -16.44 -21.18
N GLU A 152 5.28 -17.06 -20.77
CA GLU A 152 3.95 -16.45 -20.82
C GLU A 152 3.86 -15.23 -19.92
N LEU A 153 4.33 -15.33 -18.66
CA LEU A 153 4.31 -14.19 -17.72
C LEU A 153 5.10 -12.98 -18.25
N ARG A 154 6.29 -13.20 -18.82
CA ARG A 154 7.05 -12.12 -19.47
C ARG A 154 6.31 -11.54 -20.68
N ALA A 155 5.64 -12.37 -21.47
CA ALA A 155 4.87 -11.91 -22.61
C ALA A 155 3.63 -11.11 -22.18
N MET A 156 2.97 -11.49 -21.08
CA MET A 156 1.89 -10.72 -20.47
C MET A 156 2.40 -9.35 -20.00
N LYS A 157 3.46 -9.34 -19.20
CA LYS A 157 4.11 -8.11 -18.71
C LYS A 157 4.51 -7.17 -19.86
N ALA A 158 5.08 -7.70 -20.94
CA ALA A 158 5.44 -6.93 -22.13
C ALA A 158 4.24 -6.36 -22.92
N ARG A 159 3.02 -6.87 -22.69
CA ARG A 159 1.78 -6.31 -23.25
C ARG A 159 1.09 -5.34 -22.29
N GLY A 160 1.69 -5.04 -21.14
CA GLY A 160 1.09 -4.19 -20.11
C GLY A 160 0.12 -4.91 -19.18
N GLU A 161 -0.08 -6.23 -19.31
CA GLU A 161 -1.08 -7.00 -18.56
C GLU A 161 -0.63 -7.24 -17.09
N PHE A 162 -0.50 -6.17 -16.32
CA PHE A 162 -0.19 -6.14 -14.89
C PHE A 162 -0.88 -4.93 -14.26
N LEU A 163 -1.08 -4.95 -12.93
CA LEU A 163 -1.56 -3.78 -12.21
C LEU A 163 -0.40 -3.06 -11.54
N ASP A 164 -0.20 -1.80 -11.88
CA ASP A 164 0.69 -0.88 -11.18
C ASP A 164 0.09 -0.57 -9.79
N LEU A 165 0.90 -0.59 -8.73
CA LEU A 165 0.49 -0.53 -7.32
C LEU A 165 1.44 0.36 -6.49
N PRO A 166 1.44 1.68 -6.72
CA PRO A 166 2.13 2.60 -5.85
C PRO A 166 1.48 2.67 -4.48
N MET A 167 2.29 2.99 -3.48
CA MET A 167 1.84 3.14 -2.11
C MET A 167 2.65 4.19 -1.37
N TRP A 168 1.97 5.22 -0.86
CA TRP A 168 2.51 6.07 0.19
C TRP A 168 2.44 5.36 1.54
N ARG A 169 3.51 5.47 2.32
CA ARG A 169 3.68 4.83 3.62
C ARG A 169 4.20 5.84 4.63
N ALA A 170 3.42 6.12 5.66
CA ALA A 170 3.69 7.19 6.62
C ALA A 170 5.06 7.05 7.33
N HIS A 171 5.55 5.83 7.54
CA HIS A 171 6.89 5.62 8.08
C HIS A 171 7.89 5.19 7.01
N ARG A 172 7.55 4.20 6.19
CA ARG A 172 8.55 3.52 5.33
C ARG A 172 8.91 4.24 4.05
N SER A 173 8.23 5.33 3.70
CA SER A 173 8.51 6.04 2.45
C SER A 173 8.40 7.56 2.57
N ASP A 174 7.44 8.05 3.37
CA ASP A 174 7.20 9.49 3.59
C ASP A 174 8.45 10.26 4.08
N PRO A 175 9.25 9.77 5.05
CA PRO A 175 10.38 10.55 5.58
C PRO A 175 11.48 10.84 4.55
N VAL A 176 11.50 10.10 3.44
CA VAL A 176 12.47 10.30 2.35
C VAL A 176 11.84 10.95 1.13
N GLY A 177 10.54 11.30 1.16
CA GLY A 177 9.84 12.03 0.09
C GLY A 177 9.36 11.18 -1.08
N TYR A 178 9.21 9.86 -0.90
CA TYR A 178 8.82 8.93 -1.96
C TYR A 178 7.61 8.06 -1.58
N GLY A 179 6.96 7.49 -2.60
CA GLY A 179 6.14 6.30 -2.46
C GLY A 179 6.98 5.03 -2.60
N THR A 180 6.48 3.90 -2.12
CA THR A 180 6.97 2.59 -2.57
C THR A 180 6.24 2.21 -3.84
N ASP A 181 6.97 1.65 -4.80
CA ASP A 181 6.39 1.18 -6.06
C ASP A 181 6.42 -0.35 -6.18
N ALA A 182 5.39 -0.89 -6.81
CA ALA A 182 5.14 -2.31 -6.93
C ALA A 182 4.18 -2.58 -8.08
N HIS A 183 4.18 -3.81 -8.59
CA HIS A 183 3.17 -4.29 -9.52
C HIS A 183 2.60 -5.65 -9.11
N VAL A 184 1.44 -5.98 -9.67
CA VAL A 184 0.77 -7.28 -9.49
C VAL A 184 0.59 -7.98 -10.83
N LEU A 185 1.21 -9.16 -10.95
CA LEU A 185 0.99 -10.12 -12.04
C LEU A 185 0.82 -11.53 -11.46
N ASP A 186 1.88 -12.31 -11.33
CA ASP A 186 1.91 -13.65 -10.73
C ASP A 186 2.13 -13.59 -9.21
N TYR A 187 2.51 -12.42 -8.72
CA TYR A 187 2.70 -12.09 -7.32
C TYR A 187 2.69 -10.56 -7.18
N ARG A 188 2.70 -10.06 -5.94
CA ARG A 188 2.98 -8.65 -5.67
C ARG A 188 4.49 -8.45 -5.65
N HIS A 189 5.04 -8.07 -6.79
CA HIS A 189 6.44 -7.72 -6.94
C HIS A 189 6.67 -6.30 -6.45
N ALA A 190 7.88 -5.99 -6.02
CA ALA A 190 8.29 -4.60 -5.97
C ALA A 190 9.02 -4.31 -7.27
N ASP A 191 9.02 -3.05 -7.66
CA ASP A 191 9.66 -2.66 -8.91
C ASP A 191 11.18 -2.68 -8.77
N ASP A 192 11.84 -2.70 -9.91
CA ASP A 192 13.27 -2.84 -10.02
C ASP A 192 14.02 -1.67 -9.36
N GLY A 193 15.18 -2.02 -8.82
CA GLY A 193 16.06 -1.08 -8.12
C GLY A 193 15.93 -1.12 -6.61
N ARG A 194 16.25 0.02 -5.98
CA ARG A 194 16.41 0.14 -4.53
C ARG A 194 15.15 0.73 -3.92
N ARG A 195 14.62 0.06 -2.90
CA ARG A 195 13.43 0.49 -2.16
C ARG A 195 13.73 1.56 -1.11
N THR A 196 12.66 2.24 -0.68
CA THR A 196 12.69 3.31 0.32
C THR A 196 13.06 2.87 1.74
N TYR A 197 13.08 1.56 2.03
CA TYR A 197 13.40 1.04 3.36
C TYR A 197 14.18 -0.27 3.31
N THR A 198 14.90 -0.55 4.41
CA THR A 198 15.53 -1.84 4.71
C THR A 198 14.88 -2.46 5.95
N SER A 199 15.43 -3.58 6.42
CA SER A 199 15.09 -4.14 7.72
C SER A 199 16.40 -4.28 8.48
N GLN A 200 16.41 -3.86 9.74
CA GLN A 200 17.52 -4.20 10.63
C GLN A 200 17.44 -5.67 11.02
N GLU A 201 18.59 -6.31 11.09
CA GLU A 201 18.74 -7.54 11.87
C GLU A 201 19.00 -7.18 13.34
N TRP A 202 18.64 -8.08 14.25
CA TRP A 202 18.94 -7.94 15.67
C TRP A 202 18.97 -9.31 16.34
N THR A 203 19.60 -9.37 17.50
CA THR A 203 19.47 -10.49 18.44
C THR A 203 19.04 -9.94 19.80
N SER A 204 18.46 -10.80 20.65
CA SER A 204 18.08 -10.44 22.03
C SER A 204 19.23 -9.78 22.78
N ASP A 205 20.45 -10.30 22.59
CA ASP A 205 21.65 -9.93 23.35
C ASP A 205 22.54 -8.91 22.63
N GLY A 206 22.31 -8.66 21.34
CA GLY A 206 23.17 -7.83 20.49
C GLY A 206 22.55 -6.51 20.05
N GLY A 207 21.23 -6.38 20.20
CA GLY A 207 20.48 -5.20 19.79
C GLY A 207 20.42 -4.98 18.28
N PRO A 208 19.82 -3.86 17.84
CA PRO A 208 19.72 -3.50 16.43
C PRO A 208 21.08 -3.16 15.82
N GLU A 209 21.14 -3.09 14.49
CA GLU A 209 22.34 -2.63 13.77
C GLU A 209 22.58 -1.12 13.91
N LEU A 210 21.51 -0.35 14.01
CA LEU A 210 21.46 1.10 13.96
C LEU A 210 20.54 1.65 15.05
N MET A 211 20.85 2.87 15.51
CA MET A 211 20.05 3.65 16.44
C MET A 211 19.99 5.12 16.00
N PHE A 212 19.18 5.93 16.68
CA PHE A 212 19.21 7.37 16.43
C PHE A 212 20.54 7.96 16.92
N ASP A 213 21.02 9.00 16.24
CA ASP A 213 22.12 9.81 16.73
C ASP A 213 21.73 10.45 18.08
N PRO A 214 22.46 10.20 19.19
CA PRO A 214 22.14 10.78 20.50
C PRO A 214 22.22 12.31 20.54
N ASP A 215 22.91 12.95 19.57
CA ASP A 215 22.91 14.40 19.42
C ASP A 215 21.58 14.93 18.84
N VAL A 216 20.75 14.06 18.25
CA VAL A 216 19.44 14.37 17.65
C VAL A 216 18.28 13.87 18.52
N VAL A 217 18.36 12.62 18.98
CA VAL A 217 17.37 11.98 19.86
C VAL A 217 18.08 11.54 21.13
N ASP A 218 17.79 12.22 22.24
CA ASP A 218 18.43 11.94 23.53
C ASP A 218 18.29 10.45 23.91
N GLY A 219 19.37 9.86 24.41
CA GLY A 219 19.42 8.42 24.70
C GLY A 219 19.44 7.49 23.47
N GLY A 220 19.55 8.01 22.25
CA GLY A 220 19.70 7.24 21.00
C GLY A 220 18.47 6.41 20.59
N ALA A 221 17.35 6.55 21.31
CA ALA A 221 16.12 5.80 21.11
C ALA A 221 14.89 6.63 21.53
N LEU A 222 13.72 6.29 21.00
CA LEU A 222 12.46 6.79 21.52
C LEU A 222 12.11 6.08 22.84
N ASP A 223 11.24 6.68 23.66
CA ASP A 223 10.70 6.06 24.87
C ASP A 223 9.35 5.38 24.57
N TYR A 224 9.35 4.05 24.57
CA TYR A 224 8.16 3.24 24.36
C TYR A 224 7.00 3.63 25.29
N HIS A 225 7.27 3.91 26.57
CA HIS A 225 6.20 4.25 27.51
C HIS A 225 5.56 5.60 27.19
N ALA A 226 6.36 6.57 26.74
CA ALA A 226 5.85 7.85 26.25
C ALA A 226 5.02 7.66 24.98
N ILE A 227 5.52 6.90 23.99
CA ILE A 227 4.80 6.61 22.75
C ILE A 227 3.47 5.89 23.04
N SER A 228 3.47 4.87 23.90
CA SER A 228 2.27 4.14 24.32
C SER A 228 1.28 5.01 25.11
N ALA A 229 1.75 6.05 25.79
CA ALA A 229 0.91 7.05 26.44
C ALA A 229 0.35 8.12 25.45
N GLY A 230 0.70 8.03 24.16
CA GLY A 230 0.26 8.95 23.11
C GLY A 230 1.18 10.14 22.88
N GLU A 231 2.38 10.16 23.47
CA GLU A 231 3.36 11.24 23.32
C GLU A 231 4.26 11.00 22.10
N PHE A 232 3.69 11.14 20.90
CA PHE A 232 4.42 10.90 19.65
C PHE A 232 5.34 12.08 19.27
N PRO A 233 6.53 11.81 18.66
CA PRO A 233 7.24 12.81 17.89
C PRO A 233 6.31 13.37 16.81
N ALA A 234 6.33 14.69 16.63
CA ALA A 234 5.49 15.33 15.62
C ALA A 234 5.75 14.74 14.23
N GLN A 235 4.70 14.51 13.44
CA GLN A 235 4.85 14.09 12.05
C GLN A 235 5.65 15.14 11.27
N GLY A 236 6.66 14.69 10.51
CA GLY A 236 7.60 15.57 9.82
C GLY A 236 8.74 16.15 10.67
N SER A 237 8.86 15.79 11.96
CA SER A 237 9.99 16.21 12.81
C SER A 237 11.35 15.63 12.41
N GLY A 238 11.36 14.54 11.64
CA GLY A 238 12.56 13.77 11.32
C GLY A 238 12.99 12.79 12.42
N THR A 239 12.32 12.78 13.58
CA THR A 239 12.75 12.00 14.76
C THR A 239 11.81 10.83 15.07
N TYR A 240 11.19 10.23 14.05
CA TYR A 240 10.37 9.02 14.19
C TYR A 240 10.79 7.88 13.25
N ALA A 241 11.69 8.15 12.31
CA ALA A 241 12.21 7.19 11.35
C ALA A 241 13.74 7.32 11.27
N LEU A 242 14.43 6.20 11.08
CA LEU A 242 15.88 6.18 10.90
C LEU A 242 16.23 6.58 9.45
N THR A 243 16.34 7.87 9.20
CA THR A 243 16.90 8.42 7.95
C THR A 243 18.42 8.46 8.01
N PRO A 244 19.15 8.51 6.88
CA PRO A 244 20.62 8.48 6.87
C PRO A 244 21.29 9.61 7.66
N ASP A 245 20.60 10.74 7.82
CA ASP A 245 21.06 11.95 8.49
C ASP A 245 20.86 11.97 10.01
N VAL A 246 20.05 11.06 10.56
CA VAL A 246 19.74 11.00 12.01
C VAL A 246 20.13 9.66 12.64
N THR A 247 20.93 8.85 11.94
CA THR A 247 21.21 7.45 12.31
C THR A 247 22.70 7.19 12.48
N VAL A 248 23.06 6.45 13.52
CA VAL A 248 24.42 5.95 13.81
C VAL A 248 24.40 4.44 14.08
N SER A 249 25.57 3.80 14.14
CA SER A 249 25.68 2.41 14.60
C SER A 249 25.18 2.26 16.03
N PHE A 250 24.49 1.16 16.32
CA PHE A 250 23.98 0.89 17.66
C PHE A 250 25.11 0.83 18.70
N ASP A 251 24.89 1.50 19.83
CA ASP A 251 25.74 1.46 21.02
C ASP A 251 24.87 1.08 22.24
N PRO A 252 25.02 -0.13 22.81
CA PRO A 252 24.22 -0.55 23.96
C PRO A 252 24.48 0.30 25.20
N SER A 253 25.62 1.00 25.31
CA SER A 253 25.84 1.91 26.44
C SER A 253 24.99 3.19 26.38
N VAL A 254 24.35 3.46 25.23
CA VAL A 254 23.51 4.62 24.99
C VAL A 254 22.03 4.24 24.93
N ALA A 255 21.68 3.29 24.06
CA ALA A 255 20.29 3.01 23.69
C ALA A 255 19.76 1.68 24.26
N GLU A 256 20.46 1.03 25.18
CA GLU A 256 19.97 -0.17 25.88
C GLU A 256 19.50 0.17 27.29
N TRP A 257 18.23 0.53 27.40
CA TRP A 257 17.53 0.81 28.64
C TRP A 257 16.07 0.39 28.50
N GLU A 258 15.41 0.03 29.61
CA GLU A 258 14.03 -0.48 29.57
C GLU A 258 13.07 0.53 28.93
N GLY A 259 12.44 0.13 27.83
CA GLY A 259 11.56 0.99 27.04
C GLY A 259 12.24 1.67 25.84
N ALA A 260 13.55 1.48 25.62
CA ALA A 260 14.23 2.01 24.45
C ALA A 260 13.60 1.46 23.16
N MET A 261 13.15 2.36 22.27
CA MET A 261 12.35 2.03 21.10
C MET A 261 13.00 2.58 19.82
N ILE A 262 13.39 1.66 18.93
CA ILE A 262 14.11 1.97 17.70
C ILE A 262 13.34 1.44 16.48
N PRO A 263 13.18 2.22 15.40
CA PRO A 263 12.56 1.73 14.17
C PRO A 263 13.24 0.48 13.62
N ARG A 264 12.48 -0.58 13.36
CA ARG A 264 13.00 -1.76 12.66
C ARG A 264 13.32 -1.45 11.18
N ARG A 265 12.75 -0.37 10.64
CA ARG A 265 12.80 -0.02 9.21
C ARG A 265 13.59 1.27 9.00
N PRO A 266 14.93 1.19 8.84
CA PRO A 266 15.69 2.30 8.31
C PRO A 266 15.20 2.66 6.92
N VAL A 267 15.12 3.95 6.66
CA VAL A 267 14.66 4.50 5.40
C VAL A 267 15.82 5.10 4.63
N ARG A 268 15.71 5.08 3.32
CA ARG A 268 16.72 5.60 2.40
C ARG A 268 16.07 6.01 1.10
N GLU A 269 16.72 6.91 0.39
CA GLU A 269 16.27 7.29 -0.95
C GLU A 269 16.21 6.04 -1.87
N PRO A 270 15.12 5.85 -2.62
CA PRO A 270 15.00 4.76 -3.58
C PRO A 270 15.88 5.00 -4.83
N ALA A 271 15.87 4.07 -5.78
CA ALA A 271 16.49 4.23 -7.11
C ALA A 271 15.87 3.23 -8.09
N GLY A 272 15.95 3.50 -9.41
CA GLY A 272 15.29 2.67 -10.43
C GLY A 272 13.79 2.98 -10.54
N SER A 273 13.02 2.09 -11.16
CA SER A 273 11.55 2.21 -11.25
C SER A 273 10.88 2.24 -9.88
N ALA A 274 11.49 1.61 -8.86
CA ALA A 274 11.06 1.74 -7.47
C ALA A 274 11.04 3.18 -6.90
N ALA A 275 11.56 4.17 -7.64
CA ALA A 275 11.60 5.59 -7.29
C ALA A 275 10.67 6.47 -8.16
N ASP A 276 9.84 5.91 -9.03
CA ASP A 276 9.02 6.66 -9.99
C ASP A 276 8.04 7.63 -9.29
N TRP A 277 7.58 7.26 -8.09
CA TRP A 277 6.65 8.06 -7.29
C TRP A 277 7.34 8.87 -6.19
N THR A 278 7.24 10.19 -6.31
CA THR A 278 7.45 11.14 -5.19
C THR A 278 6.17 11.25 -4.38
N ALA A 279 6.29 11.43 -3.06
CA ALA A 279 5.13 11.58 -2.18
C ALA A 279 5.44 12.38 -0.92
N SER A 280 4.41 13.01 -0.36
CA SER A 280 4.46 13.69 0.93
C SER A 280 3.10 13.63 1.62
N GLY A 281 3.11 13.25 2.89
CA GLY A 281 1.96 13.25 3.78
C GLY A 281 2.10 14.32 4.86
N THR A 282 0.96 14.88 5.27
CA THR A 282 0.86 15.74 6.44
C THR A 282 -0.34 15.30 7.26
N TRP A 283 -0.12 15.00 8.53
CA TRP A 283 -1.20 14.76 9.48
C TRP A 283 -1.56 16.09 10.15
N THR A 284 -2.85 16.44 10.11
CA THR A 284 -3.32 17.79 10.50
C THR A 284 -3.92 17.86 11.91
N GLY A 285 -4.03 16.71 12.59
CA GLY A 285 -4.73 16.58 13.86
C GLY A 285 -5.94 15.65 13.78
N ASP A 286 -6.59 15.59 12.62
CA ASP A 286 -7.82 14.83 12.40
C ASP A 286 -7.92 14.15 11.02
N GLU A 287 -7.05 14.51 10.09
CA GLU A 287 -6.96 13.91 8.77
C GLU A 287 -5.52 13.84 8.25
N TRP A 288 -5.30 12.91 7.33
CA TRP A 288 -4.15 12.92 6.44
C TRP A 288 -4.42 13.78 5.21
N VAL A 289 -3.40 14.54 4.80
CA VAL A 289 -3.30 15.16 3.47
C VAL A 289 -2.08 14.57 2.80
N VAL A 290 -2.28 13.73 1.79
CA VAL A 290 -1.20 13.06 1.06
C VAL A 290 -1.17 13.56 -0.37
N THR A 291 0.02 13.83 -0.88
CA THR A 291 0.27 14.14 -2.27
C THR A 291 1.21 13.13 -2.88
N MET A 292 0.97 12.76 -4.14
CA MET A 292 1.82 11.83 -4.90
C MET A 292 2.01 12.35 -6.33
N SER A 293 3.20 12.17 -6.91
CA SER A 293 3.48 12.56 -8.29
C SER A 293 4.50 11.65 -8.94
N ARG A 294 4.31 11.42 -10.25
CA ARG A 294 5.28 10.76 -11.13
C ARG A 294 5.27 11.35 -12.53
N PRO A 295 6.31 11.11 -13.35
CA PRO A 295 6.25 11.31 -14.80
C PRO A 295 5.11 10.52 -15.46
N LEU A 296 4.54 11.03 -16.57
CA LEU A 296 3.57 10.29 -17.38
C LEU A 296 4.24 9.11 -18.12
N VAL A 297 5.47 9.34 -18.60
CA VAL A 297 6.31 8.33 -19.25
C VAL A 297 7.50 8.07 -18.33
N THR A 298 7.73 6.81 -17.96
CA THR A 298 8.82 6.38 -17.09
C THR A 298 9.85 5.57 -17.87
N ASP A 299 11.00 5.29 -17.25
CA ASP A 299 12.11 4.60 -17.93
C ASP A 299 11.88 3.07 -18.05
N ASP A 300 11.01 2.49 -17.21
CA ASP A 300 10.67 1.07 -17.23
C ASP A 300 9.16 0.83 -17.46
N PRO A 301 8.73 0.64 -18.73
CA PRO A 301 7.33 0.39 -19.05
C PRO A 301 6.87 -1.01 -18.67
N SER A 302 7.76 -1.88 -18.18
CA SER A 302 7.38 -3.21 -17.71
C SER A 302 6.96 -3.20 -16.25
N ASP A 303 7.47 -2.28 -15.44
CA ASP A 303 7.09 -2.12 -14.03
C ASP A 303 5.97 -1.10 -13.82
N THR A 304 5.95 -0.05 -14.65
CA THR A 304 5.07 1.11 -14.44
C THR A 304 4.20 1.36 -15.66
N THR A 305 2.88 1.55 -15.45
CA THR A 305 1.94 1.84 -16.55
C THR A 305 2.30 3.17 -17.22
N GLN A 306 2.41 3.19 -18.56
CA GLN A 306 2.73 4.40 -19.30
C GLN A 306 1.48 5.24 -19.57
N LEU A 307 1.56 6.55 -19.34
CA LEU A 307 0.44 7.47 -19.45
C LEU A 307 0.61 8.48 -20.58
N SER A 308 -0.50 8.91 -21.15
CA SER A 308 -0.55 9.89 -22.22
C SER A 308 -1.71 10.87 -22.01
N PRO A 309 -1.50 12.19 -22.17
CA PRO A 309 -2.58 13.15 -22.15
C PRO A 309 -3.64 12.84 -23.21
N GLY A 310 -4.91 12.99 -22.87
CA GLY A 310 -6.05 12.69 -23.74
C GLY A 310 -6.61 11.28 -23.61
N GLU A 311 -5.92 10.38 -22.91
CA GLU A 311 -6.33 8.98 -22.73
C GLU A 311 -7.12 8.75 -21.43
N THR A 312 -7.73 7.57 -21.32
CA THR A 312 -8.47 7.11 -20.14
C THR A 312 -7.82 5.85 -19.56
N TYR A 313 -7.72 5.80 -18.24
CA TYR A 313 -7.14 4.71 -17.45
C TYR A 313 -8.12 4.22 -16.39
N LEU A 314 -7.76 3.14 -15.72
CA LEU A 314 -8.51 2.56 -14.60
C LEU A 314 -7.73 2.80 -13.30
N TRP A 315 -8.42 3.29 -12.27
CA TRP A 315 -7.82 3.66 -10.99
C TRP A 315 -8.66 3.16 -9.81
N ALA A 316 -8.06 2.45 -8.86
CA ALA A 316 -8.76 1.91 -7.69
C ALA A 316 -7.96 2.13 -6.38
N PRO A 317 -8.44 2.96 -5.43
CA PRO A 317 -7.70 3.30 -4.20
C PRO A 317 -7.89 2.30 -3.06
N ALA A 318 -7.01 2.39 -2.06
CA ALA A 318 -7.17 1.77 -0.75
C ALA A 318 -6.41 2.56 0.33
N ILE A 319 -6.96 2.59 1.55
CA ILE A 319 -6.32 3.19 2.73
C ILE A 319 -6.22 2.20 3.88
N HIS A 320 -5.14 2.29 4.65
CA HIS A 320 -4.90 1.51 5.86
C HIS A 320 -4.74 2.46 7.05
N HIS A 321 -5.35 2.10 8.17
CA HIS A 321 -5.27 2.85 9.42
C HIS A 321 -4.65 1.95 10.48
N GLY A 322 -3.40 2.17 10.85
CA GLY A 322 -2.83 1.49 11.99
C GLY A 322 -2.69 -0.03 11.86
N ALA A 323 -2.97 -0.63 10.70
CA ALA A 323 -3.08 -2.07 10.57
C ALA A 323 -2.39 -2.60 9.31
N GLY A 324 -1.77 -3.76 9.46
CA GLY A 324 -1.18 -4.54 8.38
C GLY A 324 -2.18 -5.37 7.57
N LYS A 325 -1.67 -6.05 6.54
CA LYS A 325 -2.37 -7.15 5.85
C LYS A 325 -3.71 -6.70 5.21
N ARG A 326 -4.81 -7.41 5.46
CA ARG A 326 -6.12 -7.21 4.82
C ARG A 326 -7.03 -6.21 5.54
N TRP A 327 -6.58 -5.66 6.65
CA TRP A 327 -7.38 -4.79 7.52
C TRP A 327 -7.34 -3.34 6.99
N HIS A 328 -8.03 -3.10 5.87
CA HIS A 328 -7.99 -1.85 5.12
C HIS A 328 -9.27 -1.62 4.33
N TRP A 329 -9.52 -0.37 3.96
CA TRP A 329 -10.65 -0.02 3.11
C TRP A 329 -10.20 0.01 1.65
N ALA A 330 -10.95 -0.66 0.79
CA ALA A 330 -10.72 -0.73 -0.64
C ALA A 330 -11.82 0.02 -1.39
N GLY A 331 -11.42 0.76 -2.41
CA GLY A 331 -12.29 1.44 -3.34
C GLY A 331 -12.59 0.60 -4.56
N TYR A 332 -13.52 1.13 -5.34
CA TYR A 332 -13.94 0.58 -6.63
C TYR A 332 -13.07 1.17 -7.75
N THR A 333 -13.15 0.59 -8.95
CA THR A 333 -12.43 1.12 -10.10
C THR A 333 -13.18 2.32 -10.67
N HIS A 334 -12.49 3.45 -10.74
CA HIS A 334 -12.91 4.61 -11.48
C HIS A 334 -12.21 4.65 -12.84
N ARG A 335 -12.91 5.14 -13.85
CA ARG A 335 -12.27 5.63 -15.07
C ARG A 335 -11.60 6.97 -14.77
N LEU A 336 -10.31 7.09 -15.04
CA LEU A 336 -9.51 8.30 -14.87
C LEU A 336 -9.10 8.84 -16.24
N GLY A 337 -9.67 9.97 -16.64
CA GLY A 337 -9.29 10.65 -17.88
C GLY A 337 -8.20 11.69 -17.67
N LEU A 338 -7.15 11.69 -18.50
CA LEU A 338 -6.10 12.71 -18.45
C LEU A 338 -6.48 13.88 -19.38
N GLY A 339 -7.05 14.94 -18.81
CA GLY A 339 -7.52 16.10 -19.58
C GLY A 339 -8.79 15.85 -20.39
N VAL A 340 -9.40 14.65 -20.27
CA VAL A 340 -10.65 14.25 -20.92
C VAL A 340 -11.63 13.73 -19.88
N THR A 341 -12.93 13.84 -20.16
CA THR A 341 -13.98 13.28 -19.30
C THR A 341 -14.35 11.89 -19.80
N PRO A 342 -14.05 10.82 -19.03
CA PRO A 342 -14.48 9.48 -19.40
C PRO A 342 -16.01 9.35 -19.44
N GLU A 343 -16.50 8.37 -20.20
CA GLU A 343 -17.92 8.03 -20.20
C GLU A 343 -18.36 7.53 -18.81
N ARG A 344 -19.47 8.10 -18.32
CA ARG A 344 -20.16 7.62 -17.10
C ARG A 344 -21.12 6.50 -17.45
N THR A 345 -21.05 5.40 -16.69
CA THR A 345 -22.05 4.33 -16.66
C THR A 345 -22.68 4.27 -15.27
N ALA A 346 -23.87 3.67 -15.14
CA ALA A 346 -24.49 3.42 -13.82
C ALA A 346 -23.81 2.25 -13.07
N ASP A 347 -22.91 1.55 -13.75
CA ASP A 347 -22.33 0.29 -13.29
C ASP A 347 -21.01 0.51 -12.58
N LEU A 348 -20.47 1.74 -12.67
CA LEU A 348 -19.20 2.14 -12.10
C LEU A 348 -19.38 3.42 -11.29
N PRO A 349 -18.47 3.71 -10.34
CA PRO A 349 -18.40 5.01 -9.71
C PRO A 349 -18.27 6.15 -10.73
N PRO A 350 -18.61 7.40 -10.37
CA PRO A 350 -18.42 8.53 -11.26
C PRO A 350 -16.93 8.65 -11.66
N PRO A 351 -16.64 9.00 -12.94
CA PRO A 351 -15.27 9.06 -13.41
C PRO A 351 -14.49 10.21 -12.78
N LEU A 352 -13.17 10.07 -12.73
CA LEU A 352 -12.24 11.13 -12.33
C LEU A 352 -11.63 11.77 -13.58
N VAL A 353 -11.29 13.05 -13.45
CA VAL A 353 -10.53 13.79 -14.44
C VAL A 353 -9.25 14.30 -13.78
N ALA A 354 -8.10 13.95 -14.35
CA ALA A 354 -6.87 14.68 -14.08
C ALA A 354 -6.95 16.01 -14.83
N HIS A 355 -7.05 17.10 -14.09
CA HIS A 355 -7.18 18.43 -14.67
C HIS A 355 -5.82 18.95 -15.13
N GLU A 356 -5.78 19.48 -16.34
CA GLU A 356 -4.57 20.12 -16.83
C GLU A 356 -4.24 21.38 -16.01
N VAL A 357 -2.98 21.50 -15.59
CA VAL A 357 -2.43 22.65 -14.85
C VAL A 357 -1.18 23.19 -15.54
N GLU A 358 -0.69 24.34 -15.08
CA GLU A 358 0.64 24.82 -15.44
C GLU A 358 1.73 23.84 -14.95
N SER A 359 2.92 23.92 -15.54
CA SER A 359 4.04 23.03 -15.19
C SER A 359 4.31 23.00 -13.68
N ALA A 360 4.37 21.79 -13.13
CA ALA A 360 4.54 21.53 -11.71
C ALA A 360 5.61 20.44 -11.53
N ALA A 361 6.78 20.81 -10.99
CA ALA A 361 7.87 19.84 -10.80
C ALA A 361 7.47 18.74 -9.80
N THR A 362 6.67 19.10 -8.80
CA THR A 362 6.16 18.20 -7.77
C THR A 362 4.68 18.45 -7.49
N ALA A 363 4.04 17.55 -6.76
CA ALA A 363 2.66 17.76 -6.30
C ALA A 363 2.50 18.95 -5.33
N ALA A 364 3.59 19.44 -4.71
CA ALA A 364 3.54 20.62 -3.85
C ALA A 364 3.35 21.93 -4.64
N ASP A 365 3.71 21.94 -5.93
CA ASP A 365 3.61 23.12 -6.79
C ASP A 365 2.19 23.32 -7.38
N VAL A 366 1.28 22.35 -7.16
CA VAL A 366 -0.09 22.39 -7.69
C VAL A 366 -1.02 23.21 -6.79
N ASP A 367 -1.78 24.14 -7.39
CA ASP A 367 -2.86 24.85 -6.70
C ASP A 367 -4.11 23.97 -6.54
N TRP A 368 -4.07 23.07 -5.57
CA TRP A 368 -5.13 22.10 -5.29
C TRP A 368 -6.48 22.74 -4.98
N ALA A 369 -6.51 23.95 -4.44
CA ALA A 369 -7.75 24.62 -4.06
C ALA A 369 -8.63 24.96 -5.28
N ARG A 370 -8.04 25.05 -6.47
CA ARG A 370 -8.74 25.32 -7.73
C ARG A 370 -9.30 24.09 -8.41
N LEU A 371 -8.95 22.89 -7.92
CA LEU A 371 -9.36 21.62 -8.52
C LEU A 371 -10.57 21.03 -7.79
N PRO A 372 -11.51 20.40 -8.53
CA PRO A 372 -12.68 19.78 -7.93
C PRO A 372 -12.28 18.59 -7.06
N VAL A 373 -12.96 18.45 -5.92
CA VAL A 373 -12.81 17.30 -5.04
C VAL A 373 -13.74 16.19 -5.50
N HIS A 374 -13.21 15.01 -5.73
CA HIS A 374 -13.96 13.78 -5.90
C HIS A 374 -13.99 13.02 -4.57
N THR A 375 -15.16 12.58 -4.10
CA THR A 375 -15.27 11.81 -2.85
C THR A 375 -15.65 10.38 -3.19
N THR A 376 -14.75 9.44 -2.90
CA THR A 376 -14.93 8.01 -3.15
C THR A 376 -15.21 7.28 -1.83
N PRO A 377 -16.32 6.53 -1.74
CA PRO A 377 -16.52 5.61 -0.61
C PRO A 377 -15.59 4.40 -0.76
N LEU A 378 -14.86 4.10 0.30
CA LEU A 378 -14.02 2.92 0.45
C LEU A 378 -14.67 2.00 1.47
N ILE A 379 -14.70 0.71 1.19
CA ILE A 379 -15.32 -0.27 2.08
C ILE A 379 -14.31 -1.26 2.63
N PHE A 380 -14.54 -1.76 3.83
CA PHE A 380 -13.77 -2.86 4.39
C PHE A 380 -14.18 -4.18 3.70
N PRO A 381 -13.32 -4.83 2.90
CA PRO A 381 -13.70 -5.99 2.09
C PRO A 381 -13.74 -7.30 2.89
N GLY A 382 -13.35 -7.29 4.17
CA GLY A 382 -13.36 -8.48 5.01
C GLY A 382 -12.38 -9.58 4.56
N ILE A 383 -12.85 -10.82 4.67
CA ILE A 383 -12.09 -12.02 4.31
C ILE A 383 -12.54 -12.62 2.97
N GLU A 384 -13.45 -11.96 2.25
CA GLU A 384 -13.91 -12.43 0.94
C GLU A 384 -12.73 -12.50 -0.04
N SER A 385 -12.61 -13.65 -0.71
CA SER A 385 -11.64 -13.86 -1.77
C SER A 385 -12.31 -13.82 -3.15
N TRP A 386 -11.53 -13.52 -4.18
CA TRP A 386 -11.88 -13.73 -5.58
C TRP A 386 -12.40 -15.15 -5.82
N THR A 387 -11.78 -16.16 -5.19
CA THR A 387 -12.22 -17.56 -5.28
C THR A 387 -13.65 -17.72 -4.75
N ASP A 388 -14.01 -17.04 -3.67
CA ASP A 388 -15.38 -17.03 -3.14
C ASP A 388 -16.34 -16.32 -4.10
N LEU A 389 -15.94 -15.16 -4.63
CA LEU A 389 -16.75 -14.36 -5.56
C LEU A 389 -17.09 -15.15 -6.83
N VAL A 390 -16.08 -15.75 -7.48
CA VAL A 390 -16.28 -16.47 -8.74
C VAL A 390 -16.94 -17.82 -8.54
N ASN A 391 -17.07 -18.36 -7.33
CA ASN A 391 -17.79 -19.62 -7.05
C ASN A 391 -19.08 -19.42 -6.25
N GLY A 392 -19.36 -18.19 -5.85
CA GLY A 392 -20.49 -17.83 -4.99
C GLY A 392 -21.79 -17.58 -5.75
N GLN A 393 -22.71 -16.90 -5.07
CA GLN A 393 -24.07 -16.65 -5.56
C GLN A 393 -24.11 -15.88 -6.89
N HIS A 394 -23.14 -15.00 -7.13
CA HIS A 394 -23.08 -14.14 -8.33
C HIS A 394 -22.07 -14.64 -9.38
N ALA A 395 -21.55 -15.86 -9.24
CA ALA A 395 -20.49 -16.43 -10.05
C ALA A 395 -20.71 -16.24 -11.57
N THR A 396 -21.88 -16.63 -12.10
CA THR A 396 -22.14 -16.53 -13.55
C THR A 396 -22.05 -15.10 -14.07
N ALA A 397 -22.65 -14.14 -13.36
CA ALA A 397 -22.60 -12.73 -13.75
C ALA A 397 -21.17 -12.18 -13.67
N ILE A 398 -20.40 -12.57 -12.64
CA ILE A 398 -19.00 -12.16 -12.46
C ILE A 398 -18.12 -12.69 -13.60
N ARG A 399 -18.19 -14.01 -13.88
CA ARG A 399 -17.40 -14.69 -14.92
C ARG A 399 -17.70 -14.17 -16.33
N ASN A 400 -18.91 -13.63 -16.54
CA ASN A 400 -19.35 -13.05 -17.81
C ASN A 400 -19.18 -11.52 -17.89
N LEU A 401 -18.66 -10.85 -16.85
CA LEU A 401 -18.56 -9.38 -16.77
C LEU A 401 -19.92 -8.66 -16.87
N GLU A 402 -20.98 -9.27 -16.34
CA GLU A 402 -22.35 -8.74 -16.35
C GLU A 402 -22.69 -7.91 -15.09
N THR A 403 -21.76 -7.83 -14.13
CA THR A 403 -21.89 -7.07 -12.88
C THR A 403 -20.54 -6.48 -12.48
N THR A 404 -20.57 -5.55 -11.54
CA THR A 404 -19.38 -4.91 -10.93
C THR A 404 -19.47 -5.00 -9.41
N MET A 405 -18.37 -4.76 -8.69
CA MET A 405 -18.43 -4.63 -7.22
C MET A 405 -19.29 -3.45 -6.79
N TRP A 406 -19.34 -2.38 -7.58
CA TRP A 406 -20.20 -1.21 -7.35
C TRP A 406 -21.68 -1.62 -7.29
N LYS A 407 -22.12 -2.42 -8.27
CA LYS A 407 -23.47 -3.00 -8.32
C LYS A 407 -23.74 -3.99 -7.20
N LEU A 408 -22.82 -4.92 -6.96
CA LEU A 408 -22.98 -5.96 -5.94
C LEU A 408 -23.12 -5.34 -4.53
N HIS A 409 -22.51 -4.18 -4.30
CA HIS A 409 -22.66 -3.40 -3.08
C HIS A 409 -23.84 -2.41 -3.11
N GLY A 410 -24.73 -2.51 -4.09
CA GLY A 410 -25.99 -1.76 -4.12
C GLY A 410 -25.84 -0.28 -4.46
N ARG A 411 -24.72 0.13 -5.07
CA ARG A 411 -24.42 1.56 -5.32
C ARG A 411 -24.79 2.05 -6.72
N ALA A 412 -25.43 1.22 -7.54
CA ALA A 412 -25.79 1.57 -8.92
C ALA A 412 -26.76 2.77 -9.06
N ASP A 413 -27.44 3.12 -7.97
CA ASP A 413 -28.38 4.24 -7.89
C ASP A 413 -27.76 5.56 -7.34
N GLU A 414 -26.46 5.56 -7.02
CA GLU A 414 -25.65 6.74 -6.61
C GLU A 414 -25.07 7.50 -7.83
#